data_AF-A0A4Q7N4V1-F1
#
_entry.id   AF-A0A4Q7N4V1-F1
#
_cell.length_a   1.000
_cell.length_b   1.000
_cell.length_c   1.000
_cell.angle_alpha   90.00
_cell.angle_beta   90.00
_cell.angle_gamma   90.00
#
_symmetry.space_group_name_H-M   'P 1'
#
loop_
_entity.id
_entity.type
_entity.pdbx_description
1 polymer ?
#
loop_
_entity_poly.entity_id
_entity_poly.type
_entity_poly.pdbx_seq_one_letter_code
_entity_poly.pdbx_strand_id
1 'polypeptide(L)'
;MSASKLKGSLLEYIVRKLLSNCGFGRVRPDGLFIFQQRGLNFINGKGAAHDADVLMIPPIQMPFSYPYRINFECKAYNKKTGLTIIRNALGLRYDINEFEIVTRDLIQDRQNNRRSVLAIDNRQRYNYQVGVASIEDFTKDAFEFAANNKIPLISLRWFLPDNICGLFHEITDNYLRQFQQQDLTDLLQFLKGNETENGRNFAEEKDSHFRTILNSFTHFENRVIIGLLESGDMLFLISDEDINRGLLRGNNQLNAQFHYLRGGDAQLDFWTITINQTLKLGFYLPDRIVQMWKEQNFDKQIAINIKEELFSKVFIFIQNNNSLPFRIVNIDREWLNSIGWGRIE
;
A
#
# COMPACT_ATOMS: atom_id res chain seq x y z
N MET A 1 8.26 -15.68 -22.83
CA MET A 1 7.76 -14.95 -21.65
C MET A 1 7.65 -15.95 -20.49
N SER A 2 8.06 -15.61 -19.26
CA SER A 2 7.90 -16.53 -18.12
C SER A 2 6.74 -16.11 -17.22
N ALA A 3 6.11 -17.09 -16.59
CA ALA A 3 5.04 -16.88 -15.62
C ALA A 3 5.50 -16.05 -14.42
N SER A 4 6.71 -16.29 -13.92
CA SER A 4 7.28 -15.51 -12.83
C SER A 4 7.29 -14.00 -13.14
N LYS A 5 7.71 -13.63 -14.36
CA LYS A 5 7.77 -12.24 -14.80
C LYS A 5 6.39 -11.59 -14.90
N LEU A 6 5.43 -12.28 -15.52
CA LEU A 6 4.06 -11.76 -15.66
C LEU A 6 3.35 -11.64 -14.31
N LYS A 7 3.55 -12.60 -13.40
CA LYS A 7 3.00 -12.55 -12.03
C LYS A 7 3.57 -11.40 -11.22
N GLY A 8 4.89 -11.19 -11.29
CA GLY A 8 5.55 -10.04 -10.68
C GLY A 8 4.95 -8.73 -11.17
N SER A 9 4.91 -8.54 -12.50
CA SER A 9 4.34 -7.32 -13.09
C SER A 9 2.84 -7.14 -12.83
N LEU A 10 2.07 -8.22 -12.68
CA LEU A 10 0.66 -8.14 -12.28
C LEU A 10 0.52 -7.64 -10.84
N LEU A 11 1.32 -8.15 -9.90
CA LEU A 11 1.35 -7.68 -8.52
C LEU A 11 1.80 -6.20 -8.45
N GLU A 12 2.87 -5.84 -9.16
CA GLU A 12 3.34 -4.45 -9.28
C GLU A 12 2.23 -3.52 -9.80
N TYR A 13 1.51 -3.94 -10.84
CA TYR A 13 0.40 -3.18 -11.41
C TYR A 13 -0.70 -2.92 -10.37
N ILE A 14 -1.14 -3.95 -9.65
CA ILE A 14 -2.18 -3.87 -8.62
C ILE A 14 -1.75 -2.92 -7.49
N VAL A 15 -0.54 -3.09 -6.95
CA VAL A 15 -0.01 -2.24 -5.87
C VAL A 15 0.11 -0.79 -6.34
N ARG A 16 0.62 -0.55 -7.56
CA ARG A 16 0.73 0.79 -8.12
C ARG A 16 -0.63 1.46 -8.30
N LYS A 17 -1.65 0.72 -8.78
CA LYS A 17 -3.02 1.23 -8.91
C LYS A 17 -3.63 1.55 -7.55
N LEU A 18 -3.48 0.65 -6.58
CA LEU A 18 -3.93 0.86 -5.20
C LEU A 18 -3.35 2.16 -4.61
N LEU A 19 -2.03 2.36 -4.70
CA LEU A 19 -1.38 3.58 -4.22
C LEU A 19 -1.82 4.83 -4.99
N SER A 20 -2.02 4.72 -6.31
CA SER A 20 -2.50 5.84 -7.13
C SER A 20 -3.88 6.33 -6.67
N ASN A 21 -4.76 5.42 -6.25
CA ASN A 21 -6.08 5.79 -5.71
C ASN A 21 -5.99 6.48 -4.35
N CYS A 22 -4.95 6.19 -3.58
CA CYS A 22 -4.62 6.93 -2.37
C CYS A 22 -3.98 8.29 -2.65
N GLY A 23 -3.86 8.69 -3.92
CA GLY A 23 -3.30 9.96 -4.34
C GLY A 23 -1.78 9.95 -4.54
N PHE A 24 -1.12 8.79 -4.48
CA PHE A 24 0.32 8.73 -4.72
C PHE A 24 0.63 9.08 -6.18
N GLY A 25 1.65 9.91 -6.39
CA GLY A 25 2.14 10.30 -7.71
C GLY A 25 3.17 9.31 -8.26
N ARG A 26 3.29 9.23 -9.60
CA ARG A 26 4.39 8.47 -10.23
C ARG A 26 5.70 9.26 -10.13
N VAL A 27 6.81 8.55 -9.88
CA VAL A 27 8.15 9.14 -9.99
C VAL A 27 8.58 9.16 -11.46
N ARG A 28 9.09 10.30 -11.92
CA ARG A 28 9.72 10.42 -13.24
C ARG A 28 11.24 10.17 -13.08
N PRO A 29 11.82 9.21 -13.82
CA PRO A 29 13.27 9.02 -13.85
C PRO A 29 13.98 10.31 -14.27
N ASP A 30 15.09 10.64 -13.62
CA ASP A 30 15.95 11.78 -13.97
C ASP A 30 17.09 11.38 -14.93
N GLY A 31 17.23 10.09 -15.23
CA GLY A 31 18.23 9.53 -16.13
C GLY A 31 19.58 9.26 -15.49
N LEU A 32 19.78 9.61 -14.21
CA LEU A 32 21.05 9.44 -13.51
C LEU A 32 20.88 8.76 -12.14
N PHE A 33 20.14 9.35 -11.22
CA PHE A 33 19.90 8.78 -9.88
C PHE A 33 18.74 7.80 -9.89
N ILE A 34 17.74 8.11 -10.72
CA ILE A 34 16.69 7.18 -11.10
C ILE A 34 16.70 7.09 -12.61
N PHE A 35 16.93 5.90 -13.14
CA PHE A 35 17.09 5.69 -14.57
C PHE A 35 16.35 4.45 -15.03
N GLN A 36 16.10 4.38 -16.33
CA GLN A 36 15.50 3.21 -16.95
C GLN A 36 16.56 2.40 -17.67
N GLN A 37 16.57 1.10 -17.45
CA GLN A 37 17.44 0.18 -18.17
C GLN A 37 16.68 -1.13 -18.41
N ARG A 38 16.70 -1.64 -19.65
CA ARG A 38 16.03 -2.91 -20.03
C ARG A 38 14.53 -2.94 -19.65
N GLY A 39 13.87 -1.78 -19.67
CA GLY A 39 12.45 -1.63 -19.33
C GLY A 39 12.14 -1.78 -17.83
N LEU A 40 13.13 -1.61 -16.96
CA LEU A 40 13.00 -1.58 -15.50
C LEU A 40 13.44 -0.20 -14.99
N ASN A 41 12.91 0.23 -13.85
CA ASN A 41 13.30 1.48 -13.20
C ASN A 41 14.33 1.16 -12.12
N PHE A 42 15.45 1.85 -12.12
CA PHE A 42 16.51 1.65 -11.13
C PHE A 42 16.66 2.88 -10.25
N ILE A 43 17.07 2.66 -9.00
CA ILE A 43 17.47 3.70 -8.04
C ILE A 43 18.91 3.42 -7.62
N ASN A 44 19.78 4.43 -7.68
CA ASN A 44 21.13 4.30 -7.16
C ASN A 44 21.17 4.27 -5.64
N GLY A 45 21.80 3.24 -5.10
CA GLY A 45 22.16 3.11 -3.69
C GLY A 45 23.66 3.24 -3.46
N LYS A 46 24.05 3.26 -2.18
CA LYS A 46 25.43 3.36 -1.71
C LYS A 46 26.29 2.18 -2.18
N GLY A 47 25.73 0.98 -2.17
CA GLY A 47 26.42 -0.24 -2.61
C GLY A 47 26.20 -0.58 -4.08
N ALA A 48 24.99 -0.41 -4.61
CA ALA A 48 24.64 -0.73 -5.99
C ALA A 48 23.36 -0.01 -6.45
N ALA A 49 23.09 -0.06 -7.76
CA ALA A 49 21.78 0.28 -8.28
C ALA A 49 20.79 -0.87 -8.04
N HIS A 50 19.56 -0.54 -7.65
CA HIS A 50 18.50 -1.50 -7.33
C HIS A 50 17.33 -1.34 -8.27
N ASP A 51 16.73 -2.46 -8.68
CA ASP A 51 15.44 -2.44 -9.39
C ASP A 51 14.35 -1.93 -8.44
N ALA A 52 13.47 -1.10 -8.96
CA ALA A 52 12.40 -0.47 -8.22
C ALA A 52 11.06 -0.91 -8.82
N ASP A 53 10.50 -1.96 -8.20
CA ASP A 53 9.23 -2.58 -8.57
C ASP A 53 8.07 -1.54 -8.61
N VAL A 54 7.82 -0.84 -7.50
CA VAL A 54 6.76 0.18 -7.40
C VAL A 54 7.26 1.42 -6.66
N LEU A 55 7.83 2.36 -7.42
CA LEU A 55 8.34 3.63 -6.91
C LEU A 55 7.33 4.79 -7.10
N MET A 56 6.88 5.37 -5.99
CA MET A 56 5.82 6.38 -5.97
C MET A 56 6.15 7.57 -5.03
N ILE A 57 5.45 8.68 -5.24
CA ILE A 57 5.53 9.91 -4.43
C ILE A 57 4.31 9.93 -3.50
N PRO A 58 4.48 9.91 -2.17
CA PRO A 58 3.38 10.10 -1.24
C PRO A 58 2.64 11.42 -1.49
N PRO A 59 1.31 11.44 -1.31
CA PRO A 59 0.50 12.63 -1.57
C PRO A 59 0.77 13.77 -0.58
N ILE A 60 1.42 13.49 0.55
CA ILE A 60 1.78 14.44 1.59
C ILE A 60 3.29 14.41 1.77
N GLN A 61 3.88 15.58 1.93
CA GLN A 61 5.31 15.77 2.14
C GLN A 61 5.51 16.50 3.46
N MET A 62 6.45 16.05 4.28
CA MET A 62 6.72 16.67 5.57
C MET A 62 7.54 17.95 5.38
N PRO A 63 7.10 19.09 5.95
CA PRO A 63 7.89 20.32 5.91
C PRO A 63 9.21 20.15 6.66
N PHE A 64 10.22 20.93 6.27
CA PHE A 64 11.57 20.92 6.87
C PHE A 64 12.32 19.57 6.78
N SER A 65 11.87 18.66 5.90
CA SER A 65 12.54 17.41 5.55
C SER A 65 12.77 17.35 4.04
N TYR A 66 13.67 16.48 3.60
CA TYR A 66 13.68 16.07 2.19
C TYR A 66 12.34 15.42 1.82
N PRO A 67 11.85 15.64 0.60
CA PRO A 67 10.65 14.99 0.11
C PRO A 67 10.79 13.47 0.17
N TYR A 68 9.72 12.80 0.52
CA TYR A 68 9.64 11.35 0.60
C TYR A 68 9.28 10.74 -0.75
N ARG A 69 9.86 9.57 -1.02
CA ARG A 69 9.43 8.60 -2.03
C ARG A 69 9.24 7.26 -1.34
N ILE A 70 8.39 6.40 -1.90
CA ILE A 70 8.20 5.04 -1.39
C ILE A 70 8.44 4.04 -2.51
N ASN A 71 9.23 3.00 -2.23
CA ASN A 71 9.38 1.83 -3.08
C ASN A 71 8.72 0.63 -2.41
N PHE A 72 7.89 -0.14 -3.11
CA PHE A 72 7.43 -1.44 -2.62
C PHE A 72 8.11 -2.56 -3.38
N GLU A 73 8.78 -3.46 -2.66
CA GLU A 73 9.29 -4.73 -3.17
C GLU A 73 8.14 -5.73 -3.31
N CYS A 74 7.88 -6.21 -4.52
CA CYS A 74 6.78 -7.10 -4.83
C CYS A 74 7.23 -8.57 -4.86
N LYS A 75 6.58 -9.44 -4.08
CA LYS A 75 6.90 -10.88 -4.00
C LYS A 75 5.68 -11.75 -4.29
N ALA A 76 5.66 -12.28 -5.51
CA ALA A 76 4.60 -13.14 -6.05
C ALA A 76 4.86 -14.64 -5.81
N TYR A 77 5.09 -15.04 -4.55
CA TYR A 77 5.35 -16.44 -4.18
C TYR A 77 4.08 -17.16 -3.69
N ASN A 78 4.02 -18.49 -3.88
CA ASN A 78 2.99 -19.35 -3.29
C ASN A 78 3.38 -19.82 -1.88
N LYS A 79 3.77 -18.87 -1.03
CA LYS A 79 4.05 -19.08 0.39
C LYS A 79 4.08 -17.74 1.10
N LYS A 80 3.87 -17.78 2.42
CA LYS A 80 4.00 -16.58 3.25
C LYS A 80 5.39 -15.95 3.10
N THR A 81 5.41 -14.62 3.04
CA THR A 81 6.65 -13.85 2.94
C THR A 81 7.36 -13.85 4.30
N GLY A 82 8.61 -14.34 4.30
CA GLY A 82 9.39 -14.55 5.51
C GLY A 82 10.31 -13.38 5.89
N LEU A 83 10.89 -13.48 7.08
CA LEU A 83 11.70 -12.44 7.72
C LEU A 83 12.88 -11.94 6.87
N THR A 84 13.54 -12.83 6.11
CA THR A 84 14.68 -12.45 5.24
C THR A 84 14.30 -11.38 4.23
N ILE A 85 13.10 -11.45 3.64
CA ILE A 85 12.65 -10.49 2.64
C ILE A 85 12.46 -9.11 3.30
N ILE A 86 11.87 -9.08 4.49
CA ILE A 86 11.65 -7.83 5.22
C ILE A 86 12.98 -7.21 5.69
N ARG A 87 13.95 -8.03 6.13
CA ARG A 87 15.30 -7.56 6.45
C ARG A 87 16.02 -6.97 5.24
N ASN A 88 15.86 -7.57 4.05
CA ASN A 88 16.42 -7.03 2.82
C ASN A 88 15.79 -5.68 2.46
N ALA A 89 14.47 -5.52 2.64
CA ALA A 89 13.79 -4.24 2.45
C ALA A 89 14.35 -3.15 3.39
N LEU A 90 14.65 -3.49 4.65
CA LEU A 90 15.32 -2.59 5.58
C LEU A 90 16.72 -2.20 5.08
N GLY A 91 17.51 -3.18 4.63
CA GLY A 91 18.85 -2.95 4.09
C GLY A 91 18.82 -2.03 2.86
N LEU A 92 17.90 -2.29 1.93
CA LEU A 92 17.66 -1.45 0.76
C LEU A 92 17.32 -0.02 1.17
N ARG A 93 16.46 0.17 2.19
CA ARG A 93 16.11 1.50 2.71
C ARG A 93 17.35 2.27 3.16
N TYR A 94 18.29 1.64 3.86
CA TYR A 94 19.54 2.30 4.25
C TYR A 94 20.44 2.54 3.04
N ASP A 95 20.59 1.57 2.15
CA ASP A 95 21.49 1.68 1.00
C ASP A 95 21.13 2.87 0.10
N ILE A 96 19.84 3.10 -0.18
CA ILE A 96 19.39 4.22 -1.01
C ILE A 96 19.39 5.56 -0.29
N ASN A 97 19.11 5.60 1.03
CA ASN A 97 19.09 6.85 1.79
C ASN A 97 20.48 7.35 2.16
N GLU A 98 21.43 6.44 2.36
CA GLU A 98 22.83 6.78 2.65
C GLU A 98 23.68 6.97 1.38
N PHE A 99 23.08 6.85 0.20
CA PHE A 99 23.76 7.15 -1.05
C PHE A 99 24.08 8.64 -1.14
N GLU A 100 25.36 8.98 -1.12
CA GLU A 100 25.87 10.34 -1.25
C GLU A 100 26.98 10.42 -2.27
N ILE A 101 26.98 11.50 -3.05
CA ILE A 101 28.05 11.80 -4.00
C ILE A 101 29.04 12.74 -3.31
N VAL A 102 30.21 12.20 -3.01
CA VAL A 102 31.34 12.97 -2.47
C VAL A 102 32.55 12.67 -3.34
N THR A 103 32.84 13.56 -4.28
CA THR A 103 34.03 13.48 -5.13
C THR A 103 35.24 14.07 -4.43
N ARG A 104 36.45 13.72 -4.88
CA ARG A 104 37.69 14.32 -4.37
C ARG A 104 37.70 15.83 -4.56
N ASP A 105 37.23 16.29 -5.71
CA ASP A 105 37.12 17.72 -6.04
C ASP A 105 36.17 18.42 -5.06
N LEU A 106 35.00 17.84 -4.77
CA LEU A 106 34.07 18.36 -3.76
C LEU A 106 34.70 18.46 -2.37
N ILE A 107 35.55 17.50 -1.98
CA ILE A 107 36.27 17.53 -0.71
C ILE A 107 37.33 18.65 -0.71
N GLN A 108 38.09 18.80 -1.80
CA GLN A 108 39.10 19.85 -1.93
C GLN A 108 38.46 21.24 -1.92
N ASP A 109 37.35 21.44 -2.63
CA ASP A 109 36.59 22.68 -2.65
C ASP A 109 36.01 23.06 -1.27
N ARG A 110 35.76 22.07 -0.40
CA ARG A 110 35.35 22.31 1.01
C ARG A 110 36.45 22.86 1.89
N GLN A 111 37.71 22.63 1.54
CA GLN A 111 38.84 23.17 2.30
C GLN A 111 39.02 24.67 2.06
N ASN A 112 38.52 25.20 0.94
CA ASN A 112 38.56 26.63 0.65
C ASN A 112 37.43 27.39 1.36
N ASN A 113 37.72 27.92 2.55
CA ASN A 113 36.79 28.74 3.35
C ASN A 113 36.36 30.06 2.67
N ARG A 114 37.02 30.48 1.57
CA ARG A 114 36.69 31.71 0.84
C ARG A 114 35.85 31.46 -0.42
N ARG A 115 35.35 30.24 -0.61
CA ARG A 115 34.54 29.90 -1.79
C ARG A 115 33.25 30.72 -1.84
N SER A 116 32.87 31.14 -3.05
CA SER A 116 31.58 31.79 -3.32
C SER A 116 30.47 30.79 -3.65
N VAL A 117 30.82 29.58 -4.10
CA VAL A 117 29.88 28.51 -4.49
C VAL A 117 29.90 27.37 -3.47
N LEU A 118 28.74 26.78 -3.20
CA LEU A 118 28.62 25.62 -2.33
C LEU A 118 29.24 24.38 -2.97
N ALA A 119 30.17 23.70 -2.29
CA ALA A 119 30.69 22.40 -2.74
C ALA A 119 29.78 21.25 -2.26
N ILE A 120 28.60 21.22 -2.85
CA ILE A 120 27.61 20.16 -2.71
C ILE A 120 27.14 19.76 -4.10
N ASP A 121 26.79 18.49 -4.26
CA ASP A 121 26.15 18.03 -5.47
C ASP A 121 24.77 18.70 -5.63
N ASN A 122 24.48 19.20 -6.83
CA ASN A 122 23.22 19.89 -7.14
C ASN A 122 22.14 18.87 -7.53
N ARG A 123 21.85 17.96 -6.61
CA ARG A 123 20.76 16.97 -6.74
C ARG A 123 19.62 17.29 -5.80
N GLN A 124 18.40 17.01 -6.25
CA GLN A 124 17.26 16.97 -5.35
C GLN A 124 17.34 15.69 -4.52
N ARG A 125 17.46 15.85 -3.21
CA ARG A 125 17.51 14.74 -2.26
C ARG A 125 16.09 14.28 -1.92
N TYR A 126 15.96 12.98 -1.68
CA TYR A 126 14.72 12.35 -1.25
C TYR A 126 15.00 11.40 -0.10
N ASN A 127 14.05 11.33 0.83
CA ASN A 127 14.00 10.25 1.81
C ASN A 127 13.17 9.10 1.23
N TYR A 128 13.74 7.91 1.16
CA TYR A 128 13.04 6.74 0.66
C TYR A 128 12.50 5.90 1.81
N GLN A 129 11.22 5.58 1.75
CA GLN A 129 10.65 4.47 2.50
C GLN A 129 10.66 3.23 1.60
N VAL A 130 10.89 2.06 2.19
CA VAL A 130 10.76 0.78 1.49
C VAL A 130 9.69 -0.05 2.18
N GLY A 131 8.74 -0.54 1.40
CA GLY A 131 7.68 -1.47 1.82
C GLY A 131 7.81 -2.81 1.10
N VAL A 132 7.00 -3.78 1.51
CA VAL A 132 6.93 -5.10 0.86
C VAL A 132 5.47 -5.43 0.54
N ALA A 133 5.22 -5.80 -0.70
CA ALA A 133 3.92 -6.29 -1.14
C ALA A 133 4.01 -7.77 -1.51
N SER A 134 3.00 -8.56 -1.17
CA SER A 134 2.94 -9.98 -1.50
C SER A 134 1.53 -10.42 -1.88
N ILE A 135 1.45 -11.49 -2.70
CA ILE A 135 0.17 -12.17 -2.95
C ILE A 135 -0.31 -12.82 -1.66
N GLU A 136 0.58 -13.55 -1.01
CA GLU A 136 0.32 -14.23 0.25
C GLU A 136 0.55 -13.31 1.45
N ASP A 137 0.23 -13.83 2.62
CA ASP A 137 0.41 -13.13 3.89
C ASP A 137 1.87 -13.23 4.40
N PHE A 138 2.17 -12.61 5.53
CA PHE A 138 3.51 -12.57 6.13
C PHE A 138 3.65 -13.56 7.29
N THR A 139 4.85 -14.07 7.53
CA THR A 139 5.10 -14.86 8.76
C THR A 139 5.05 -13.95 9.98
N LYS A 140 4.71 -14.49 11.16
CA LYS A 140 4.61 -13.71 12.41
C LYS A 140 5.85 -12.85 12.65
N ASP A 141 7.03 -13.46 12.61
CA ASP A 141 8.31 -12.78 12.84
C ASP A 141 8.60 -11.69 11.79
N ALA A 142 8.12 -11.88 10.55
CA ALA A 142 8.27 -10.90 9.47
C ALA A 142 7.39 -9.68 9.71
N PHE A 143 6.15 -9.92 10.16
CA PHE A 143 5.21 -8.87 10.55
C PHE A 143 5.72 -8.07 11.76
N GLU A 144 6.16 -8.75 12.83
CA GLU A 144 6.72 -8.11 14.03
C GLU A 144 7.98 -7.29 13.71
N PHE A 145 8.87 -7.82 12.88
CA PHE A 145 10.06 -7.09 12.45
C PHE A 145 9.69 -5.87 11.60
N ALA A 146 8.72 -5.99 10.69
CA ALA A 146 8.25 -4.88 9.86
C ALA A 146 7.65 -3.76 10.70
N ALA A 147 6.78 -4.09 11.66
CA ALA A 147 6.16 -3.13 12.57
C ALA A 147 7.22 -2.35 13.36
N ASN A 148 8.18 -3.04 13.97
CA ASN A 148 9.26 -2.42 14.75
C ASN A 148 10.19 -1.52 13.91
N ASN A 149 10.32 -1.81 12.60
CA ASN A 149 11.15 -1.04 11.69
C ASN A 149 10.38 -0.07 10.79
N LYS A 150 9.06 0.07 11.01
CA LYS A 150 8.16 0.92 10.22
C LYS A 150 8.25 0.60 8.72
N ILE A 151 8.20 -0.68 8.38
CA ILE A 151 8.18 -1.18 7.01
C ILE A 151 6.72 -1.45 6.64
N PRO A 152 6.12 -0.67 5.72
CA PRO A 152 4.75 -0.91 5.32
C PRO A 152 4.65 -2.23 4.56
N LEU A 153 3.64 -3.02 4.90
CA LEU A 153 3.35 -4.30 4.30
C LEU A 153 2.03 -4.22 3.53
N ILE A 154 1.92 -4.88 2.38
CA ILE A 154 0.66 -5.08 1.65
C ILE A 154 0.53 -6.57 1.33
N SER A 155 -0.54 -7.21 1.78
CA SER A 155 -0.92 -8.53 1.29
C SER A 155 -2.18 -8.44 0.43
N LEU A 156 -2.20 -9.12 -0.71
CA LEU A 156 -3.43 -9.24 -1.51
C LEU A 156 -4.50 -10.04 -0.76
N ARG A 157 -4.12 -11.01 0.09
CA ARG A 157 -5.06 -11.79 0.93
C ARG A 157 -5.89 -10.92 1.88
N TRP A 158 -5.41 -9.70 2.19
CA TRP A 158 -6.16 -8.79 3.07
C TRP A 158 -7.39 -8.18 2.40
N PHE A 159 -7.50 -8.25 1.07
CA PHE A 159 -8.58 -7.58 0.36
C PHE A 159 -9.10 -8.29 -0.90
N LEU A 160 -8.38 -9.27 -1.44
CA LEU A 160 -8.87 -10.12 -2.51
C LEU A 160 -9.34 -11.47 -1.95
N PRO A 161 -10.44 -12.04 -2.47
CA PRO A 161 -10.91 -13.37 -2.10
C PRO A 161 -9.87 -14.47 -2.36
N ASP A 162 -9.93 -15.53 -1.57
CA ASP A 162 -8.92 -16.59 -1.61
C ASP A 162 -8.81 -17.30 -2.97
N ASN A 163 -9.93 -17.49 -3.64
CA ASN A 163 -9.97 -18.07 -4.99
C ASN A 163 -9.27 -17.16 -6.01
N ILE A 164 -9.39 -15.83 -5.87
CA ILE A 164 -8.72 -14.87 -6.75
C ILE A 164 -7.21 -14.86 -6.51
N CYS A 165 -6.77 -14.88 -5.25
CA CYS A 165 -5.35 -15.04 -4.93
C CYS A 165 -4.80 -16.38 -5.45
N GLY A 166 -5.61 -17.45 -5.40
CA GLY A 166 -5.27 -18.76 -5.96
C GLY A 166 -4.95 -18.72 -7.46
N LEU A 167 -5.67 -17.91 -8.24
CA LEU A 167 -5.44 -17.76 -9.69
C LEU A 167 -4.02 -17.27 -10.02
N PHE A 168 -3.37 -16.50 -9.15
CA PHE A 168 -1.97 -16.13 -9.37
C PHE A 168 -1.06 -17.37 -9.43
N HIS A 169 -1.35 -18.39 -8.65
CA HIS A 169 -0.52 -19.60 -8.60
C HIS A 169 -0.79 -20.53 -9.78
N GLU A 170 -1.98 -20.44 -10.37
CA GLU A 170 -2.36 -21.14 -11.60
C GLU A 170 -1.70 -20.54 -12.86
N ILE A 171 -1.24 -19.28 -12.80
CA ILE A 171 -0.39 -18.69 -13.83
C ILE A 171 0.99 -19.38 -13.80
N THR A 172 1.10 -20.44 -14.58
CA THR A 172 2.31 -21.26 -14.80
C THR A 172 2.80 -21.13 -16.24
N ASP A 173 4.05 -21.53 -16.52
CA ASP A 173 4.56 -21.50 -17.90
C ASP A 173 3.74 -22.39 -18.84
N ASN A 174 3.12 -23.47 -18.34
CA ASN A 174 2.20 -24.31 -19.11
C ASN A 174 0.89 -23.58 -19.43
N TYR A 175 0.30 -22.90 -18.43
CA TYR A 175 -0.87 -22.05 -18.64
C TYR A 175 -0.61 -20.98 -19.71
N LEU A 176 0.58 -20.39 -19.73
CA LEU A 176 0.91 -19.36 -20.72
C LEU A 176 1.01 -19.86 -22.16
N ARG A 177 1.26 -21.16 -22.39
CA ARG A 177 1.40 -21.74 -23.74
C ARG A 177 0.11 -21.71 -24.56
N GLN A 178 -1.03 -21.49 -23.93
CA GLN A 178 -2.32 -21.36 -24.63
C GLN A 178 -2.50 -19.99 -25.31
N PHE A 179 -1.64 -19.01 -25.02
CA PHE A 179 -1.70 -17.66 -25.58
C PHE A 179 -0.56 -17.41 -26.56
N GLN A 180 -0.78 -16.50 -27.51
CA GLN A 180 0.28 -16.09 -28.43
C GLN A 180 1.35 -15.29 -27.69
N GLN A 181 2.60 -15.42 -28.11
CA GLN A 181 3.72 -14.72 -27.46
C GLN A 181 3.60 -13.19 -27.58
N GLN A 182 3.01 -12.69 -28.66
CA GLN A 182 2.76 -11.26 -28.84
C GLN A 182 1.74 -10.75 -27.82
N ASP A 183 0.61 -11.45 -27.63
CA ASP A 183 -0.39 -11.12 -26.61
C ASP A 183 0.22 -10.98 -25.21
N LEU A 184 1.08 -11.93 -24.82
CA LEU A 184 1.76 -11.91 -23.53
C LEU A 184 2.77 -10.76 -23.40
N THR A 185 3.35 -10.34 -24.52
CA THR A 185 4.27 -9.19 -24.57
C THR A 185 3.49 -7.89 -24.43
N ASP A 186 2.37 -7.77 -25.12
CA ASP A 186 1.49 -6.60 -25.06
C ASP A 186 0.86 -6.47 -23.66
N LEU A 187 0.44 -7.59 -23.05
CA LEU A 187 -0.01 -7.63 -21.66
C LEU A 187 1.09 -7.16 -20.70
N LEU A 188 2.34 -7.63 -20.87
CA LEU A 188 3.45 -7.18 -20.02
C LEU A 188 3.65 -5.67 -20.13
N GLN A 189 3.57 -5.10 -21.33
CA GLN A 189 3.67 -3.65 -21.54
C GLN A 189 2.54 -2.90 -20.84
N PHE A 190 1.31 -3.39 -20.97
CA PHE A 190 0.15 -2.87 -20.25
C PHE A 190 0.35 -2.89 -18.73
N LEU A 191 0.79 -4.02 -18.17
CA LEU A 191 1.07 -4.16 -16.73
C LEU A 191 2.22 -3.26 -16.26
N LYS A 192 3.15 -2.87 -17.16
CA LYS A 192 4.19 -1.88 -16.86
C LYS A 192 3.71 -0.42 -16.96
N GLY A 193 2.46 -0.21 -17.34
CA GLY A 193 1.82 1.10 -17.44
C GLY A 193 1.97 1.78 -18.80
N ASN A 194 2.37 1.04 -19.84
CA ASN A 194 2.35 1.51 -21.22
C ASN A 194 0.95 1.28 -21.82
N GLU A 195 0.37 2.30 -22.45
CA GLU A 195 -0.96 2.19 -23.05
C GLU A 195 -0.88 1.47 -24.41
N THR A 196 -1.00 0.15 -24.39
CA THR A 196 -1.14 -0.68 -25.60
C THR A 196 -2.59 -1.15 -25.73
N GLU A 197 -3.20 -0.93 -26.88
CA GLU A 197 -4.58 -1.36 -27.16
C GLU A 197 -4.73 -2.88 -27.01
N ASN A 198 -3.82 -3.65 -27.62
CA ASN A 198 -3.80 -5.11 -27.49
C ASN A 198 -3.61 -5.59 -26.04
N GLY A 199 -2.76 -4.93 -25.27
CA GLY A 199 -2.51 -5.30 -23.87
C GLY A 199 -3.73 -5.01 -22.99
N ARG A 200 -4.44 -3.91 -23.26
CA ARG A 200 -5.74 -3.60 -22.64
C ARG A 200 -6.80 -4.63 -23.03
N ASN A 201 -6.94 -4.95 -24.31
CA ASN A 201 -7.91 -5.95 -24.78
C ASN A 201 -7.64 -7.33 -24.15
N PHE A 202 -6.37 -7.70 -23.98
CA PHE A 202 -6.02 -8.92 -23.25
C PHE A 202 -6.49 -8.85 -21.78
N ALA A 203 -6.23 -7.73 -21.11
CA ALA A 203 -6.59 -7.54 -19.71
C ALA A 203 -8.11 -7.48 -19.48
N GLU A 204 -8.88 -6.92 -20.41
CA GLU A 204 -10.30 -6.60 -20.22
C GLU A 204 -11.25 -7.63 -20.88
N GLU A 205 -10.86 -8.21 -22.01
CA GLU A 205 -11.76 -9.02 -22.85
C GLU A 205 -11.35 -10.49 -22.92
N LYS A 206 -10.04 -10.78 -22.97
CA LYS A 206 -9.55 -12.16 -23.14
C LYS A 206 -9.84 -13.01 -21.92
N ASP A 207 -10.55 -14.12 -22.12
CA ASP A 207 -10.80 -15.09 -21.05
C ASP A 207 -9.47 -15.67 -20.53
N SER A 208 -9.10 -15.25 -19.33
CA SER A 208 -7.80 -15.54 -18.73
C SER A 208 -7.83 -15.28 -17.22
N HIS A 209 -6.94 -15.92 -16.47
CA HIS A 209 -6.73 -15.67 -15.04
C HIS A 209 -6.36 -14.20 -14.81
N PHE A 210 -5.61 -13.57 -15.72
CA PHE A 210 -5.26 -12.15 -15.66
C PHE A 210 -6.52 -11.27 -15.65
N ARG A 211 -7.44 -11.49 -16.58
CA ARG A 211 -8.71 -10.76 -16.64
C ARG A 211 -9.53 -10.94 -15.38
N THR A 212 -9.69 -12.17 -14.90
CA THR A 212 -10.46 -12.44 -13.67
C THR A 212 -9.86 -11.74 -12.44
N ILE A 213 -8.54 -11.76 -12.29
CA ILE A 213 -7.84 -11.06 -11.21
C ILE A 213 -8.03 -9.54 -11.33
N LEU A 214 -7.80 -8.98 -12.52
CA LEU A 214 -7.89 -7.53 -12.75
C LEU A 214 -9.32 -7.00 -12.60
N ASN A 215 -10.33 -7.75 -13.04
CA ASN A 215 -11.73 -7.41 -12.84
C ASN A 215 -12.10 -7.43 -11.36
N SER A 216 -11.69 -8.48 -10.62
CA SER A 216 -11.90 -8.56 -9.17
C SER A 216 -11.26 -7.37 -8.44
N PHE A 217 -10.03 -7.03 -8.80
CA PHE A 217 -9.34 -5.86 -8.26
C PHE A 217 -10.03 -4.54 -8.63
N THR A 218 -10.54 -4.39 -9.85
CA THR A 218 -11.26 -3.18 -10.30
C THR A 218 -12.57 -2.99 -9.52
N HIS A 219 -13.31 -4.07 -9.28
CA HIS A 219 -14.49 -4.03 -8.41
C HIS A 219 -14.14 -3.62 -6.98
N PHE A 220 -13.06 -4.16 -6.42
CA PHE A 220 -12.55 -3.74 -5.11
C PHE A 220 -12.13 -2.26 -5.08
N GLU A 221 -11.38 -1.80 -6.10
CA GLU A 221 -10.86 -0.44 -6.25
C GLU A 221 -11.96 0.64 -6.18
N ASN A 222 -13.13 0.38 -6.76
CA ASN A 222 -14.27 1.32 -6.76
C ASN A 222 -15.04 1.34 -5.43
N ARG A 223 -14.83 0.32 -4.60
CA ARG A 223 -15.57 0.09 -3.36
C ARG A 223 -14.71 0.24 -2.11
N VAL A 224 -13.45 0.60 -2.26
CA VAL A 224 -12.53 0.74 -1.12
C VAL A 224 -12.09 2.19 -0.90
N ILE A 225 -11.99 2.51 0.39
CA ILE A 225 -11.25 3.63 0.94
C ILE A 225 -10.15 3.07 1.83
N ILE A 226 -8.91 3.53 1.65
CA ILE A 226 -7.80 3.13 2.51
C ILE A 226 -7.71 4.12 3.68
N GLY A 227 -7.84 3.57 4.89
CA GLY A 227 -7.57 4.23 6.16
C GLY A 227 -6.18 3.89 6.70
N LEU A 228 -5.63 4.77 7.51
CA LEU A 228 -4.41 4.56 8.28
C LEU A 228 -4.68 4.92 9.74
N LEU A 229 -4.37 4.02 10.65
CA LEU A 229 -4.45 4.27 12.10
C LEU A 229 -3.26 5.08 12.59
N GLU A 230 -3.37 5.68 13.78
CA GLU A 230 -2.22 6.33 14.43
C GLU A 230 -1.07 5.34 14.72
N SER A 231 -1.37 4.05 14.87
CA SER A 231 -0.38 2.98 14.98
C SER A 231 0.40 2.72 13.68
N GLY A 232 -0.09 3.23 12.55
CA GLY A 232 0.44 2.94 11.22
C GLY A 232 -0.17 1.69 10.55
N ASP A 233 -1.12 1.01 11.20
CA ASP A 233 -1.87 -0.09 10.60
C ASP A 233 -2.80 0.44 9.49
N MET A 234 -2.84 -0.23 8.33
CA MET A 234 -3.76 0.11 7.24
C MET A 234 -5.11 -0.57 7.45
N LEU A 235 -6.18 0.16 7.15
CA LEU A 235 -7.54 -0.35 7.11
C LEU A 235 -8.08 -0.26 5.68
N PHE A 236 -8.67 -1.33 5.19
CA PHE A 236 -9.45 -1.32 3.95
C PHE A 236 -10.92 -1.16 4.31
N LEU A 237 -11.46 0.04 4.13
CA LEU A 237 -12.85 0.36 4.38
C LEU A 237 -13.64 0.12 3.09
N ILE A 238 -14.46 -0.92 3.10
CA ILE A 238 -15.14 -1.48 1.93
C ILE A 238 -16.61 -1.09 1.97
N SER A 239 -17.17 -0.68 0.84
CA SER A 239 -18.61 -0.46 0.67
C SER A 239 -19.24 -1.58 -0.15
N ASP A 240 -20.52 -1.86 0.10
CA ASP A 240 -21.30 -2.80 -0.71
C ASP A 240 -21.53 -2.26 -2.13
N GLU A 241 -21.59 -0.93 -2.26
CA GLU A 241 -21.81 -0.19 -3.50
C GLU A 241 -20.57 0.64 -3.88
N ASP A 242 -20.56 1.18 -5.10
CA ASP A 242 -19.49 2.06 -5.53
C ASP A 242 -19.49 3.34 -4.69
N ILE A 243 -18.32 3.68 -4.13
CA ILE A 243 -18.22 4.76 -3.16
C ILE A 243 -18.34 6.10 -3.87
N ASN A 244 -19.40 6.86 -3.54
CA ASN A 244 -19.45 8.28 -3.87
C ASN A 244 -18.47 9.07 -2.98
N ARG A 245 -17.21 9.17 -3.43
CA ARG A 245 -16.14 9.90 -2.75
C ARG A 245 -16.46 11.40 -2.56
N GLY A 246 -17.49 11.92 -3.23
CA GLY A 246 -18.03 13.25 -3.00
C GLY A 246 -18.59 13.46 -1.59
N LEU A 247 -19.10 12.41 -0.93
CA LEU A 247 -19.63 12.48 0.45
C LEU A 247 -18.55 12.81 1.50
N LEU A 248 -17.29 12.61 1.14
CA LEU A 248 -16.13 12.92 1.97
C LEU A 248 -15.52 14.29 1.62
N ARG A 249 -16.10 15.01 0.65
CA ARG A 249 -15.68 16.35 0.23
C ARG A 249 -16.52 17.39 0.99
N GLY A 250 -15.88 18.12 1.91
CA GLY A 250 -16.52 19.20 2.66
C GLY A 250 -15.72 19.54 3.91
N ASN A 251 -15.91 18.77 4.98
CA ASN A 251 -15.19 18.96 6.24
C ASN A 251 -13.89 18.15 6.29
N ASN A 252 -12.82 18.76 6.79
CA ASN A 252 -11.54 18.07 7.02
C ASN A 252 -11.60 17.07 8.17
N GLN A 253 -12.55 17.24 9.08
CA GLN A 253 -12.83 16.35 10.20
C GLN A 253 -14.23 15.75 10.04
N LEU A 254 -14.29 14.42 10.16
CA LEU A 254 -15.52 13.64 10.08
C LEU A 254 -15.67 12.89 11.40
N ASN A 255 -16.91 12.61 11.83
CA ASN A 255 -17.16 11.80 13.01
C ASN A 255 -17.65 10.42 12.57
N ALA A 256 -17.23 9.38 13.28
CA ALA A 256 -17.64 8.03 12.97
C ALA A 256 -17.95 7.17 14.19
N GLN A 257 -18.86 6.24 13.97
CA GLN A 257 -19.26 5.22 14.93
C GLN A 257 -18.78 3.85 14.43
N PHE A 258 -18.11 3.11 15.30
CA PHE A 258 -17.52 1.81 14.98
C PHE A 258 -18.36 0.69 15.60
N HIS A 259 -18.95 -0.16 14.77
CA HIS A 259 -19.84 -1.23 15.22
C HIS A 259 -19.22 -2.58 14.93
N TYR A 260 -19.32 -3.49 15.89
CA TYR A 260 -19.06 -4.91 15.69
C TYR A 260 -20.36 -5.65 15.96
N LEU A 261 -20.65 -6.69 15.18
CA LEU A 261 -21.83 -7.52 15.38
C LEU A 261 -21.46 -8.74 16.22
N ARG A 262 -22.25 -9.04 17.26
CA ARG A 262 -22.12 -10.25 18.07
C ARG A 262 -23.37 -11.10 17.86
N GLY A 263 -23.24 -12.21 17.13
CA GLY A 263 -24.31 -13.21 16.94
C GLY A 263 -24.42 -13.77 15.51
N GLY A 264 -24.73 -15.07 15.38
CA GLY A 264 -24.83 -15.82 14.11
C GLY A 264 -23.47 -16.37 13.61
N ASP A 265 -23.41 -16.80 12.34
CA ASP A 265 -22.16 -17.11 11.60
C ASP A 265 -21.28 -15.87 11.34
N ALA A 266 -21.50 -14.77 12.08
CA ALA A 266 -20.81 -13.50 11.88
C ALA A 266 -19.34 -13.61 12.27
N GLN A 267 -18.46 -13.26 11.32
CA GLN A 267 -17.03 -13.16 11.48
C GLN A 267 -16.70 -12.05 12.50
N LEU A 268 -16.18 -12.42 13.68
CA LEU A 268 -15.89 -11.51 14.80
C LEU A 268 -14.84 -10.44 14.46
N ASP A 269 -14.02 -10.71 13.46
CA ASP A 269 -13.01 -9.83 12.88
C ASP A 269 -13.60 -8.80 11.90
N PHE A 270 -14.86 -8.92 11.48
CA PHE A 270 -15.52 -7.95 10.60
C PHE A 270 -16.29 -6.89 11.39
N TRP A 271 -15.91 -5.63 11.17
CA TRP A 271 -16.46 -4.45 11.81
C TRP A 271 -17.05 -3.53 10.75
N THR A 272 -17.91 -2.60 11.19
CA THR A 272 -18.45 -1.55 10.33
C THR A 272 -18.16 -0.18 10.91
N ILE A 273 -17.90 0.79 10.05
CA ILE A 273 -17.73 2.20 10.39
C ILE A 273 -18.85 2.98 9.71
N THR A 274 -19.56 3.80 10.48
CA THR A 274 -20.56 4.73 9.96
C THR A 274 -20.03 6.15 10.10
N ILE A 275 -19.67 6.79 8.99
CA ILE A 275 -19.12 8.14 8.93
C ILE A 275 -20.27 9.13 8.68
N ASN A 276 -20.36 10.16 9.53
CA ASN A 276 -21.40 11.21 9.48
C ASN A 276 -22.84 10.68 9.36
N GLN A 277 -23.11 9.49 9.90
CA GLN A 277 -24.42 8.81 9.85
C GLN A 277 -24.95 8.49 8.44
N THR A 278 -24.16 8.72 7.39
CA THR A 278 -24.59 8.57 5.99
C THR A 278 -23.79 7.52 5.23
N LEU A 279 -22.48 7.46 5.46
CA LEU A 279 -21.60 6.52 4.77
C LEU A 279 -21.25 5.35 5.68
N LYS A 280 -21.80 4.17 5.37
CA LYS A 280 -21.47 2.92 6.07
C LYS A 280 -20.46 2.12 5.26
N LEU A 281 -19.39 1.70 5.91
CA LEU A 281 -18.33 0.88 5.32
C LEU A 281 -18.04 -0.31 6.25
N GLY A 282 -17.73 -1.47 5.69
CA GLY A 282 -17.20 -2.63 6.40
C GLY A 282 -15.67 -2.64 6.39
N PHE A 283 -15.06 -3.27 7.37
CA PHE A 283 -13.61 -3.50 7.38
C PHE A 283 -13.27 -4.69 8.26
N TYR A 284 -12.20 -5.39 7.92
CA TYR A 284 -11.63 -6.43 8.76
C TYR A 284 -10.60 -5.83 9.71
N LEU A 285 -10.64 -6.25 10.97
CA LEU A 285 -9.62 -5.91 11.94
C LEU A 285 -8.27 -6.55 11.52
N PRO A 286 -7.15 -5.81 11.59
CA PRO A 286 -5.83 -6.41 11.49
C PRO A 286 -5.67 -7.56 12.50
N ASP A 287 -5.03 -8.66 12.09
CA ASP A 287 -4.86 -9.89 12.88
C ASP A 287 -4.37 -9.61 14.31
N ARG A 288 -3.43 -8.66 14.48
CA ARG A 288 -2.91 -8.26 15.79
C ARG A 288 -4.02 -7.77 16.72
N ILE A 289 -4.93 -6.93 16.21
CA ILE A 289 -6.05 -6.39 16.99
C ILE A 289 -7.04 -7.51 17.32
N VAL A 290 -7.29 -8.43 16.37
CA VAL A 290 -8.10 -9.62 16.60
C VAL A 290 -7.52 -10.49 17.70
N GLN A 291 -6.20 -10.76 17.69
CA GLN A 291 -5.55 -11.56 18.74
C GLN A 291 -5.63 -10.89 20.11
N MET A 292 -5.38 -9.58 20.20
CA MET A 292 -5.52 -8.83 21.45
C MET A 292 -6.93 -8.98 22.04
N TRP A 293 -7.96 -8.89 21.19
CA TRP A 293 -9.34 -9.04 21.65
C TRP A 293 -9.69 -10.49 21.99
N LYS A 294 -9.17 -11.44 21.22
CA LYS A 294 -9.36 -12.88 21.41
C LYS A 294 -8.73 -13.38 22.72
N GLU A 295 -7.56 -12.88 23.10
CA GLU A 295 -6.91 -13.19 24.38
C GLU A 295 -7.76 -12.77 25.58
N GLN A 296 -8.67 -11.82 25.38
CA GLN A 296 -9.65 -11.37 26.37
C GLN A 296 -11.04 -11.98 26.13
N ASN A 297 -11.13 -13.12 25.45
CA ASN A 297 -12.38 -13.83 25.15
C ASN A 297 -13.45 -12.99 24.44
N PHE A 298 -13.02 -12.04 23.59
CA PHE A 298 -13.91 -11.13 22.87
C PHE A 298 -14.80 -10.30 23.82
N ASP A 299 -14.25 -9.89 24.96
CA ASP A 299 -14.96 -9.10 25.96
C ASP A 299 -15.45 -7.74 25.39
N LYS A 300 -16.66 -7.33 25.78
CA LYS A 300 -17.31 -6.12 25.29
C LYS A 300 -16.59 -4.85 25.73
N GLN A 301 -16.07 -4.80 26.96
CA GLN A 301 -15.31 -3.65 27.47
C GLN A 301 -13.98 -3.53 26.73
N ILE A 302 -13.32 -4.66 26.44
CA ILE A 302 -12.10 -4.64 25.62
C ILE A 302 -12.39 -4.12 24.21
N ALA A 303 -13.53 -4.46 23.61
CA ALA A 303 -13.94 -3.90 22.32
C ALA A 303 -14.13 -2.37 22.40
N ILE A 304 -14.64 -1.84 23.51
CA ILE A 304 -14.78 -0.40 23.74
C ILE A 304 -13.40 0.26 23.90
N ASN A 305 -12.50 -0.35 24.65
CA ASN A 305 -11.12 0.14 24.81
C ASN A 305 -10.38 0.14 23.47
N ILE A 306 -10.53 -0.91 22.65
CA ILE A 306 -9.96 -0.96 21.29
C ILE A 306 -10.47 0.20 20.44
N LYS A 307 -11.77 0.52 20.51
CA LYS A 307 -12.35 1.68 19.81
C LYS A 307 -11.73 2.99 20.25
N GLU A 308 -11.57 3.18 21.56
CA GLU A 308 -11.00 4.39 22.11
C GLU A 308 -9.50 4.53 21.81
N GLU A 309 -8.73 3.46 21.96
CA GLU A 309 -7.27 3.52 21.84
C GLU A 309 -6.80 3.48 20.39
N LEU A 310 -7.36 2.58 19.58
CA LEU A 310 -6.86 2.29 18.22
C LEU A 310 -7.63 3.00 17.12
N PHE A 311 -8.92 3.30 17.35
CA PHE A 311 -9.80 3.93 16.36
C PHE A 311 -10.21 5.36 16.71
N SER A 312 -9.54 5.99 17.69
CA SER A 312 -9.79 7.39 18.05
C SER A 312 -9.70 8.33 16.83
N LYS A 313 -8.74 8.06 15.95
CA LYS A 313 -8.50 8.77 14.70
C LYS A 313 -8.06 7.81 13.60
N VAL A 314 -8.72 7.94 12.46
CA VAL A 314 -8.36 7.25 11.22
C VAL A 314 -8.10 8.27 10.13
N PHE A 315 -6.93 8.21 9.50
CA PHE A 315 -6.59 9.02 8.35
C PHE A 315 -7.08 8.32 7.08
N ILE A 316 -8.09 8.87 6.42
CA ILE A 316 -8.66 8.33 5.19
C ILE A 316 -8.06 9.05 3.99
N PHE A 317 -7.49 8.30 3.05
CA PHE A 317 -6.96 8.87 1.80
C PHE A 317 -8.07 9.09 0.77
N ILE A 318 -8.06 10.26 0.14
CA ILE A 318 -9.02 10.64 -0.89
C ILE A 318 -8.27 11.33 -2.03
N GLN A 319 -8.45 10.82 -3.23
CA GLN A 319 -7.98 11.48 -4.44
C GLN A 319 -8.76 12.79 -4.65
N ASN A 320 -8.09 13.93 -4.43
CA ASN A 320 -8.64 15.24 -4.76
C ASN A 320 -7.56 16.15 -5.31
N ASN A 321 -7.80 16.76 -6.46
CA ASN A 321 -6.77 17.51 -7.20
C ASN A 321 -6.40 18.84 -6.53
N ASN A 322 -7.26 19.40 -5.66
CA ASN A 322 -7.11 20.76 -5.12
C ASN A 322 -7.26 20.89 -3.59
N SER A 323 -7.33 19.79 -2.83
CA SER A 323 -7.44 19.83 -1.35
C SER A 323 -6.46 18.87 -0.69
N LEU A 324 -6.32 18.93 0.64
CA LEU A 324 -5.62 17.91 1.42
C LEU A 324 -6.02 16.50 0.95
N PRO A 325 -5.06 15.60 0.69
CA PRO A 325 -5.30 14.28 0.09
C PRO A 325 -5.82 13.26 1.09
N PHE A 326 -6.19 13.72 2.30
CA PHE A 326 -6.75 12.88 3.34
C PHE A 326 -7.80 13.63 4.16
N ARG A 327 -8.60 12.88 4.90
CA ARG A 327 -9.54 13.36 5.91
C ARG A 327 -9.26 12.66 7.23
N ILE A 328 -9.50 13.37 8.33
CA ILE A 328 -9.39 12.79 9.66
C ILE A 328 -10.79 12.36 10.07
N VAL A 329 -10.96 11.07 10.31
CA VAL A 329 -12.19 10.51 10.89
C VAL A 329 -11.94 10.30 12.38
N ASN A 330 -12.61 11.08 13.21
CA ASN A 330 -12.56 10.93 14.66
C ASN A 330 -13.69 10.00 15.11
N ILE A 331 -13.44 9.25 16.18
CA ILE A 331 -14.51 8.55 16.87
C ILE A 331 -15.51 9.54 17.47
N ASP A 332 -16.79 9.25 17.29
CA ASP A 332 -17.89 9.97 17.94
C ASP A 332 -17.85 9.69 19.45
N ARG A 333 -17.33 10.64 20.22
CA ARG A 333 -17.16 10.51 21.68
C ARG A 333 -18.49 10.49 22.42
N GLU A 334 -19.51 11.18 21.94
CA GLU A 334 -20.82 11.19 22.59
C GLU A 334 -21.45 9.79 22.49
N TRP A 335 -21.39 9.19 21.30
CA TRP A 335 -21.81 7.81 21.07
C TRP A 335 -20.94 6.80 21.83
N LEU A 336 -19.62 6.96 21.85
CA LEU A 336 -18.73 6.05 22.58
C LEU A 336 -19.05 6.06 24.09
N ASN A 337 -19.29 7.23 24.66
CA ASN A 337 -19.73 7.37 26.04
C ASN A 337 -21.10 6.72 26.26
N SER A 338 -22.06 6.87 25.35
CA SER A 338 -23.39 6.26 25.53
C SER A 338 -23.34 4.72 25.57
N ILE A 339 -22.40 4.09 24.87
CA ILE A 339 -22.21 2.62 24.90
C ILE A 339 -21.27 2.15 26.01
N GLY A 340 -20.31 2.99 26.45
CA GLY A 340 -19.43 2.73 27.59
C GLY A 340 -20.15 2.81 28.93
N TRP A 341 -21.09 3.76 29.04
CA TRP A 341 -22.02 3.91 30.16
C TRP A 341 -23.32 3.09 29.97
N GLY A 342 -23.39 2.28 28.91
CA GLY A 342 -24.52 1.44 28.56
C GLY A 342 -24.73 0.28 29.54
N ARG A 343 -25.62 0.54 30.49
CA ARG A 343 -26.32 -0.32 31.45
C ARG A 343 -26.18 -1.83 31.26
N ILE A 344 -25.84 -2.47 32.38
CA ILE A 344 -26.33 -3.79 32.77
C ILE A 344 -27.86 -3.74 32.74
N GLU A 345 -28.47 -4.17 31.65
CA GLU A 345 -29.80 -4.77 31.63
C GLU A 345 -29.73 -6.05 30.78
#